data_AF-A0A524PS77-F1
#
_entry.id   AF-A0A524PS77-F1
#
_cell.length_a   1.000
_cell.length_b   1.000
_cell.length_c   1.000
_cell.angle_alpha   90.00
_cell.angle_beta   90.00
_cell.angle_gamma   90.00
#
_symmetry.space_group_name_H-M   'P 1'
#
loop_
_entity.id
_entity.type
_entity.pdbx_description
1 polymer ?
#
loop_
_entity_poly.entity_id
_entity_poly.type
_entity_poly.pdbx_seq_one_letter_code
_entity_poly.pdbx_strand_id
1 'polypeptide(L)'
;MLRNVQDIIRHLSVDFGERTVRRFENLEGTRDFIIDYFNRYGSRPVEEVYQAAGRRVSNVIAEIRGSEIPESYIVVGAHYDTVEDTPGADDNASGVAALL
;
A
#
# COMPACT_ATOMS: atom_id res chain seq x y z
N MET A 1 -15.86 -10.14 -4.47
CA MET A 1 -15.39 -8.75 -4.42
C MET A 1 -15.48 -8.17 -3.00
N LEU A 2 -16.67 -8.05 -2.38
CA LEU A 2 -16.82 -7.43 -1.04
C LEU A 2 -16.00 -8.06 0.10
N ARG A 3 -15.76 -9.39 0.06
CA ARG A 3 -14.91 -10.06 1.06
C ARG A 3 -13.45 -9.57 1.01
N ASN A 4 -12.90 -9.35 -0.20
CA ASN A 4 -11.50 -8.94 -0.37
C ASN A 4 -11.23 -7.57 0.27
N VAL A 5 -12.11 -6.59 0.04
CA VAL A 5 -11.95 -5.23 0.58
C VAL A 5 -11.98 -5.24 2.11
N GLN A 6 -12.94 -5.94 2.71
CA GLN A 6 -13.03 -6.05 4.17
C GLN A 6 -11.83 -6.79 4.76
N ASP A 7 -11.36 -7.84 4.09
CA ASP A 7 -10.21 -8.62 4.54
C ASP A 7 -8.92 -7.79 4.47
N ILE A 8 -8.70 -7.02 3.39
CA ILE A 8 -7.54 -6.12 3.27
C ILE A 8 -7.59 -5.02 4.34
N ILE A 9 -8.74 -4.35 4.50
CA ILE A 9 -8.88 -3.30 5.53
C ILE A 9 -8.60 -3.89 6.91
N ARG A 10 -9.15 -5.06 7.23
CA ARG A 10 -8.90 -5.74 8.51
C ARG A 10 -7.42 -6.09 8.66
N HIS A 11 -6.79 -6.63 7.62
CA HIS A 11 -5.39 -7.03 7.70
C HIS A 11 -4.47 -5.83 7.99
N LEU A 12 -4.68 -4.72 7.27
CA LEU A 12 -3.91 -3.52 7.50
C LEU A 12 -4.24 -2.87 8.85
N SER A 13 -5.51 -2.67 9.16
CA SER A 13 -5.93 -1.85 10.32
C SER A 13 -6.06 -2.61 11.64
N VAL A 14 -6.14 -3.93 11.63
CA VAL A 14 -6.28 -4.77 12.84
C VAL A 14 -5.06 -5.66 13.04
N ASP A 15 -4.62 -6.40 12.02
CA ASP A 15 -3.52 -7.34 12.18
C ASP A 15 -2.18 -6.60 12.27
N PHE A 16 -1.92 -5.65 11.36
CA PHE A 16 -0.80 -4.71 11.51
C PHE A 16 -1.14 -3.57 12.48
N GLY A 17 -2.31 -2.95 12.33
CA GLY A 17 -2.71 -1.81 13.17
C GLY A 17 -1.99 -0.53 12.76
N GLU A 18 -1.31 0.12 13.69
CA GLU A 18 -0.57 1.35 13.42
C GLU A 18 0.66 1.09 12.52
N ARG A 19 0.83 1.87 11.45
CA ARG A 19 1.86 1.70 10.41
C ARG A 19 2.68 2.98 10.26
N THR A 20 3.33 3.40 11.34
CA THR A 20 4.20 4.59 11.38
C THR A 20 5.67 4.20 11.30
N VAL A 21 6.57 5.17 11.11
CA VAL A 21 8.02 4.92 11.21
C VAL A 21 8.43 4.41 12.60
N ARG A 22 7.69 4.76 13.68
CA ARG A 22 7.95 4.20 15.03
C ARG A 22 7.47 2.76 15.18
N ARG A 23 6.53 2.31 14.35
CA ARG A 23 6.10 0.92 14.20
C ARG A 23 6.62 0.34 12.88
N PHE A 24 7.94 0.46 12.70
CA PHE A 24 8.60 0.19 11.42
C PHE A 24 8.34 -1.21 10.87
N GLU A 25 8.26 -2.24 11.71
CA GLU A 25 7.94 -3.61 11.28
C GLU A 25 6.54 -3.71 10.65
N ASN A 26 5.55 -2.98 11.18
CA ASN A 26 4.20 -2.94 10.60
C ASN A 26 4.19 -2.18 9.28
N LEU A 27 4.94 -1.08 9.20
CA LEU A 27 5.09 -0.28 7.98
C LEU A 27 5.72 -1.12 6.85
N GLU A 28 6.84 -1.78 7.13
CA GLU A 28 7.54 -2.66 6.18
C GLU A 28 6.69 -3.89 5.83
N GLY A 29 6.04 -4.53 6.81
CA GLY A 29 5.15 -5.66 6.56
C GLY A 29 3.96 -5.29 5.67
N THR A 30 3.44 -4.06 5.81
CA THR A 30 2.39 -3.54 4.92
C THR A 30 2.91 -3.28 3.51
N ARG A 31 4.11 -2.71 3.38
CA ARG A 31 4.77 -2.55 2.08
C ARG A 31 4.92 -3.89 1.37
N ASP A 32 5.43 -4.90 2.07
CA ASP A 32 5.67 -6.23 1.52
C ASP A 32 4.36 -6.90 1.10
N PHE A 33 3.30 -6.76 1.91
CA PHE A 33 1.95 -7.21 1.56
C PHE A 33 1.44 -6.61 0.24
N ILE A 34 1.61 -5.29 0.05
CA ILE A 34 1.18 -4.59 -1.17
C ILE A 34 1.98 -5.07 -2.38
N ILE A 35 3.30 -5.22 -2.23
CA ILE A 35 4.20 -5.73 -3.28
C ILE A 35 3.79 -7.14 -3.69
N ASP A 36 3.59 -8.05 -2.73
CA ASP A 36 3.19 -9.43 -2.97
C ASP A 36 1.82 -9.53 -3.63
N TYR A 37 0.90 -8.65 -3.24
CA TYR A 37 -0.42 -8.59 -3.87
C TYR A 37 -0.30 -8.24 -5.36
N PHE A 38 0.40 -7.15 -5.71
CA PHE A 38 0.59 -6.79 -7.12
C PHE A 38 1.33 -7.86 -7.93
N ASN A 39 2.36 -8.47 -7.34
CA ASN A 39 3.10 -9.59 -7.95
C ASN A 39 2.17 -10.78 -8.26
N ARG A 40 1.28 -11.14 -7.33
CA ARG A 40 0.33 -12.25 -7.51
C ARG A 40 -0.62 -12.03 -8.69
N TYR A 41 -0.98 -10.79 -8.97
CA TYR A 41 -1.86 -10.43 -10.08
C TYR A 41 -1.13 -10.01 -11.37
N GLY A 42 0.18 -10.26 -11.43
CA GLY A 42 0.97 -10.14 -12.66
C GLY A 42 1.53 -8.75 -12.97
N SER A 43 1.40 -7.79 -12.05
CA SER A 43 2.16 -6.55 -12.12
C SER A 43 3.58 -6.75 -11.57
N ARG A 44 4.47 -5.79 -11.80
CA ARG A 44 5.85 -5.76 -11.30
C ARG A 44 6.08 -4.46 -10.56
N PRO A 45 5.69 -4.39 -9.28
CA PRO A 45 5.85 -3.17 -8.49
C PRO A 45 7.33 -2.83 -8.35
N VAL A 46 7.64 -1.53 -8.38
CA VAL A 46 8.94 -0.97 -8.07
C VAL A 46 8.85 -0.15 -6.80
N GLU A 47 9.92 -0.21 -6.01
CA GLU A 47 10.05 0.64 -4.82
C GLU A 47 10.82 1.91 -5.17
N GLU A 48 10.23 3.05 -4.83
CA GLU A 48 10.93 4.33 -4.80
C GLU A 48 11.36 4.62 -3.36
N VAL A 49 12.62 4.36 -3.05
CA VAL A 49 13.18 4.45 -1.69
C VAL A 49 13.63 5.86 -1.36
N TYR A 50 13.26 6.35 -0.17
CA TYR A 50 13.68 7.65 0.37
C TYR A 50 13.92 7.60 1.89
N GLN A 51 14.37 8.72 2.48
CA GLN A 51 14.63 8.84 3.92
C GLN A 51 13.50 9.61 4.61
N ALA A 52 12.95 9.05 5.69
CA ALA A 52 11.97 9.70 6.55
C ALA A 52 12.26 9.37 8.03
N ALA A 53 12.30 10.39 8.89
CA ALA A 53 12.56 10.23 10.34
C ALA A 53 13.76 9.30 10.67
N GLY A 54 14.84 9.38 9.88
CA GLY A 54 16.05 8.57 10.08
C GLY A 54 15.89 7.09 9.74
N ARG A 55 14.88 6.73 8.94
CA ARG A 55 14.67 5.41 8.36
C ARG A 55 14.54 5.49 6.85
N ARG A 56 14.97 4.42 6.18
CA ARG A 56 14.67 4.21 4.76
C ARG A 56 13.24 3.68 4.66
N VAL A 57 12.42 4.32 3.84
CA VAL A 57 11.03 3.95 3.55
C VAL A 57 10.83 3.97 2.03
N SER A 58 9.73 3.41 1.55
CA SER A 58 9.49 3.28 0.11
C SER A 58 8.08 3.71 -0.28
N ASN A 59 7.94 4.44 -1.38
CA ASN A 59 6.69 4.38 -2.15
C ASN A 59 6.68 3.08 -2.95
N VAL A 60 5.50 2.49 -3.17
CA VAL A 60 5.31 1.31 -4.03
C VAL A 60 4.56 1.73 -5.28
N ILE A 61 5.15 1.50 -6.45
CA ILE A 61 4.60 1.92 -7.74
C ILE A 61 4.37 0.67 -8.59
N ALA A 62 3.11 0.39 -8.93
CA ALA A 62 2.75 -0.69 -9.84
C ALA A 62 2.16 -0.12 -11.13
N GLU A 63 2.63 -0.61 -12.28
CA GLU A 63 2.12 -0.21 -13.59
C GLU A 63 1.30 -1.35 -14.21
N ILE A 64 0.17 -0.98 -14.80
CA ILE A 64 -0.60 -1.82 -15.72
C ILE A 64 -0.62 -1.08 -17.06
N ARG A 65 0.23 -1.53 -18.01
CA ARG A 65 0.39 -0.83 -19.28
C ARG A 65 -0.85 -1.01 -20.16
N GLY A 66 -1.44 0.11 -20.58
CA GLY A 66 -2.59 0.11 -21.50
C GLY A 66 -2.23 -0.40 -22.89
N SER A 67 -3.19 -1.05 -23.57
CA SER A 67 -2.97 -1.59 -24.91
C SER A 67 -3.28 -0.62 -26.06
N GLU A 68 -4.19 0.34 -25.84
CA GLU A 68 -4.63 1.27 -26.89
C GLU A 68 -3.81 2.57 -26.93
N ILE A 69 -3.56 3.18 -25.77
CA ILE A 69 -2.80 4.44 -25.64
C ILE A 69 -1.73 4.27 -24.56
N PRO A 70 -0.67 3.47 -24.81
CA PRO A 70 0.33 3.10 -23.80
C PRO A 70 1.17 4.26 -23.25
N GLU A 71 1.13 5.43 -23.90
CA GLU A 71 1.91 6.62 -23.51
C GLU A 71 1.09 7.61 -22.65
N SER A 72 -0.18 7.31 -22.38
CA SER A 72 -1.04 8.09 -21.48
C SER A 72 -1.17 7.41 -20.12
N TYR A 73 -1.21 8.23 -19.06
CA TYR A 73 -1.21 7.75 -17.69
C TYR A 73 -2.50 8.15 -16.97
N ILE A 74 -3.08 7.19 -16.25
CA ILE A 74 -4.02 7.44 -15.17
C ILE A 74 -3.30 7.04 -13.89
N VAL A 75 -3.17 7.98 -12.95
CA VAL A 75 -2.54 7.70 -11.66
C VAL A 75 -3.62 7.65 -10.60
N VAL A 76 -3.66 6.55 -9.86
CA VAL A 76 -4.52 6.36 -8.69
C VAL A 76 -3.60 6.05 -7.52
N GLY A 77 -3.84 6.66 -6.37
CA GLY A 77 -2.94 6.55 -5.22
C GLY A 77 -3.69 6.45 -3.89
N ALA A 78 -3.01 5.85 -2.93
CA ALA A 78 -3.37 5.79 -1.52
C ALA A 78 -2.06 5.79 -0.73
N HIS A 79 -2.13 6.12 0.57
CA HIS A 79 -0.99 5.97 1.46
C HIS A 79 -1.24 4.81 2.41
N TYR A 80 -0.18 4.07 2.75
CA TYR A 80 -0.29 2.86 3.55
C TYR A 80 0.22 3.04 4.98
N ASP A 81 0.89 4.15 5.27
CA ASP A 81 1.22 4.58 6.63
C ASP A 81 -0.02 5.10 7.37
N THR A 82 0.13 5.38 8.67
CA THR A 82 -0.95 5.93 9.50
C THR A 82 -0.47 7.10 10.32
N VAL A 83 -1.43 7.86 10.86
CA VAL A 83 -1.17 8.75 12.00
C VAL A 83 -0.84 7.90 13.24
N GLU A 84 0.01 8.44 14.11
CA GLU A 84 0.37 7.82 15.40
C GLU A 84 -0.86 7.50 16.24
N ASP A 85 -0.82 6.35 16.93
CA ASP A 85 -1.91 5.85 17.79
C ASP A 85 -3.25 5.62 17.08
N THR A 86 -3.24 5.50 15.75
CA THR A 86 -4.43 5.16 14.96
C THR A 86 -4.25 3.86 14.16
N PRO A 87 -5.32 3.08 13.96
CA PRO A 87 -5.29 1.92 13.07
C PRO A 87 -5.36 2.28 11.57
N GLY A 88 -5.78 3.51 11.24
CA GLY A 88 -5.87 4.00 9.87
C GLY A 88 -6.76 3.16 8.94
N ALA A 89 -7.95 2.76 9.41
CA ALA A 89 -8.88 1.94 8.62
C ALA A 89 -9.45 2.70 7.42
N ASP A 90 -9.92 3.93 7.66
CA ASP A 90 -10.38 4.82 6.59
C ASP A 90 -9.25 5.71 6.05
N ASP A 91 -8.25 6.02 6.88
CA ASP A 91 -7.10 6.86 6.54
C ASP A 91 -5.78 6.07 6.70
N ASN A 92 -5.37 5.27 5.72
CA ASN A 92 -6.02 5.09 4.41
C ASN A 92 -6.00 3.64 3.92
N ALA A 93 -6.22 2.68 4.84
CA ALA A 93 -6.34 1.27 4.47
C ALA A 93 -7.52 1.01 3.51
N SER A 94 -8.59 1.81 3.59
CA SER A 94 -9.72 1.74 2.65
C SER A 94 -9.31 2.12 1.23
N GLY A 95 -8.49 3.17 1.05
CA GLY A 95 -7.92 3.53 -0.25
C GLY A 95 -6.95 2.48 -0.78
N VAL A 96 -6.11 1.88 0.08
CA VAL A 96 -5.26 0.75 -0.32
C VAL A 96 -6.12 -0.43 -0.78
N ALA A 97 -7.18 -0.77 -0.04
CA ALA A 97 -8.09 -1.85 -0.41
C ALA A 97 -8.92 -1.58 -1.68
N ALA A 98 -9.09 -0.31 -2.07
CA ALA A 98 -9.73 0.05 -3.33
C ALA A 98 -8.78 -0.05 -4.53
N LEU A 99 -7.47 0.10 -4.31
CA LEU A 99 -6.43 -0.07 -5.33
C LEU A 99 -6.13 -1.54 -5.66
N LEU A 100 -6.17 -2.40 -4.64
CA LEU A 100 -5.83 -3.82 -4.71
C LEU A 100 -7.04 -4.70 -5.08
#